data_AF-F3GGP4-F1
#
_entry.id   AF-F3GGP4-F1
#
_cell.length_a   1.000
_cell.length_b   1.000
_cell.length_c   1.000
_cell.angle_alpha   90.00
_cell.angle_beta   90.00
_cell.angle_gamma   90.00
#
_symmetry.space_group_name_H-M   'P 1'
#
loop_
_entity.id
_entity.type
_entity.pdbx_description
1 polymer ?
#
loop_
_entity_poly.entity_id
_entity_poly.type
_entity_poly.pdbx_seq_one_letter_code
_entity_poly.pdbx_strand_id
1 'polypeptide(L)'
;YYAPWLQRWINPDPAGAVDGMNLYRFVRNSPLRFADQQGAAPHDVPFTVVADDLSEFEPEQLSKMYEARDVAVSLLTFTRSELLKASPGEDVKEAFDATFGALATSARAATSIDVKDSLRQMQELIEGIGSPESDLTLFLFNGPENILASTDFQGEFQEAVERIGVSASLLANYDVLEVARSIIHEASHVRLNTVDAFYYLTDPDKLLVDGADTAQVEAWSSGILKSLREISTNGPDEEQFDPADYIAAMQALTKNARTPAQRKQEFLSNTTTRTLLLQMNADTLSSLVMATGQPVRYAQTRMNQPGN
;
A
#
# COMPACT_ATOMS: atom_id res chain seq x y z
N TYR A 1 23.04 -14.67 6.32
CA TYR A 1 24.12 -13.68 6.13
C TYR A 1 24.83 -13.95 4.80
N TYR A 2 25.00 -12.90 3.99
CA TYR A 2 25.63 -12.94 2.66
C TYR A 2 27.07 -12.42 2.73
N ALA A 3 28.00 -13.04 2.00
CA ALA A 3 29.37 -12.58 1.84
C ALA A 3 29.55 -11.95 0.44
N PRO A 4 29.45 -10.62 0.29
CA PRO A 4 29.52 -9.97 -1.02
C PRO A 4 30.86 -10.20 -1.75
N TRP A 5 31.96 -10.33 -1.02
CA TRP A 5 33.28 -10.63 -1.60
C TRP A 5 33.44 -12.07 -2.10
N LEU A 6 32.53 -12.99 -1.74
CA LEU A 6 32.48 -14.36 -2.26
C LEU A 6 31.28 -14.59 -3.20
N GLN A 7 30.37 -13.62 -3.28
CA GLN A 7 29.09 -13.71 -3.99
C GLN A 7 28.29 -14.98 -3.61
N ARG A 8 28.27 -15.31 -2.32
CA ARG A 8 27.64 -16.53 -1.77
C ARG A 8 27.02 -16.29 -0.40
N TRP A 9 26.05 -17.13 -0.05
CA TRP A 9 25.56 -17.24 1.32
C TRP A 9 26.64 -17.83 2.23
N ILE A 10 26.74 -17.31 3.45
CA ILE A 10 27.70 -17.80 4.48
C ILE A 10 27.14 -19.03 5.18
N ASN A 11 25.82 -19.12 5.31
CA ASN A 11 25.11 -20.24 5.90
C ASN A 11 24.37 -21.02 4.80
N PRO A 12 24.14 -22.33 4.99
CA PRO A 12 23.31 -23.09 4.07
C PRO A 12 21.88 -22.55 4.05
N ASP A 13 21.25 -22.63 2.89
CA ASP A 13 19.85 -22.23 2.64
C ASP A 13 18.89 -22.86 3.68
N PRO A 14 18.16 -22.05 4.46
CA PRO A 14 17.23 -22.54 5.47
C PRO A 14 16.01 -23.26 4.87
N ALA A 15 15.67 -23.01 3.61
CA ALA A 15 14.64 -23.75 2.88
C ALA A 15 15.16 -25.10 2.36
N GLY A 16 16.45 -25.40 2.51
CA GLY A 16 17.06 -26.64 2.04
C GLY A 16 17.23 -26.67 0.52
N ALA A 17 17.10 -27.84 -0.11
CA ALA A 17 17.40 -28.00 -1.54
C ALA A 17 16.30 -27.46 -2.48
N VAL A 18 15.44 -26.54 -2.01
CA VAL A 18 14.30 -26.00 -2.75
C VAL A 18 14.76 -25.16 -3.95
N ASP A 19 15.74 -24.27 -3.79
CA ASP A 19 16.32 -23.53 -4.92
C ASP A 19 17.38 -24.34 -5.68
N GLY A 20 17.77 -25.51 -5.17
CA GLY A 20 18.65 -26.46 -5.84
C GLY A 20 19.68 -27.09 -4.90
N MET A 21 20.50 -27.98 -5.45
CA MET A 21 21.43 -28.80 -4.64
C MET A 21 22.60 -28.02 -4.03
N ASN A 22 22.85 -26.79 -4.48
CA ASN A 22 23.92 -25.94 -3.95
C ASN A 22 23.36 -24.94 -2.94
N LEU A 23 23.34 -25.33 -1.67
CA LEU A 23 22.74 -24.58 -0.55
C LEU A 23 23.44 -23.25 -0.20
N TYR A 24 24.53 -22.91 -0.89
CA TYR A 24 25.29 -21.68 -0.64
C TYR A 24 25.26 -20.73 -1.84
N ARG A 25 24.54 -21.12 -2.90
CA ARG A 25 24.44 -20.34 -4.13
C ARG A 25 23.61 -19.10 -3.88
N PHE A 26 24.12 -17.94 -4.27
CA PHE A 26 23.37 -16.70 -4.27
C PHE A 26 22.60 -16.57 -5.59
N VAL A 27 21.29 -16.32 -5.51
CA VAL A 27 20.42 -15.84 -6.61
C VAL A 27 20.58 -16.52 -7.97
N ARG A 28 20.71 -17.86 -7.96
CA ARG A 28 20.92 -18.68 -9.18
C ARG A 28 22.12 -18.24 -10.04
N ASN A 29 23.10 -17.55 -9.45
CA ASN A 29 24.21 -16.88 -10.13
C ASN A 29 23.78 -15.80 -11.14
N SER A 30 22.59 -15.21 -10.97
CA SER A 30 22.08 -14.15 -11.85
C SER A 30 21.58 -12.96 -11.02
N PRO A 31 22.49 -12.26 -10.30
CA PRO A 31 22.15 -11.19 -9.36
C PRO A 31 21.58 -9.91 -10.02
N LEU A 32 21.64 -9.82 -11.35
CA LEU A 32 20.96 -8.76 -12.11
C LEU A 32 19.47 -9.05 -12.35
N ARG A 33 19.04 -10.30 -12.10
CA ARG A 33 17.68 -10.78 -12.39
C ARG A 33 16.95 -11.28 -11.16
N PHE A 34 17.67 -11.76 -10.16
CA PHE A 34 17.06 -12.33 -8.98
C PHE A 34 17.59 -11.64 -7.73
N ALA A 35 16.68 -11.36 -6.79
CA ALA A 35 16.99 -10.93 -5.44
C ALA A 35 16.56 -12.00 -4.43
N ASP A 36 17.15 -12.02 -3.25
CA ASP A 36 16.87 -13.01 -2.20
C ASP A 36 16.95 -12.31 -0.84
N GLN A 37 15.91 -11.53 -0.53
CA GLN A 37 15.84 -10.66 0.66
C GLN A 37 15.84 -11.48 1.96
N GLN A 38 15.14 -12.62 1.97
CA GLN A 38 14.99 -13.48 3.15
C GLN A 38 16.12 -14.52 3.28
N GLY A 39 16.97 -14.65 2.26
CA GLY A 39 18.09 -15.60 2.21
C GLY A 39 17.65 -17.05 2.17
N ALA A 40 16.49 -17.31 1.56
CA ALA A 40 15.81 -18.62 1.55
C ALA A 40 15.29 -19.01 0.16
N ALA A 41 15.04 -18.04 -0.73
CA ALA A 41 14.61 -18.31 -2.09
C ALA A 41 14.81 -17.07 -2.96
N PRO A 42 15.52 -17.17 -4.10
CA PRO A 42 15.57 -16.09 -5.05
C PRO A 42 14.23 -15.87 -5.74
N HIS A 43 13.75 -14.64 -5.72
CA HIS A 43 12.63 -14.17 -6.52
C HIS A 43 13.16 -13.41 -7.74
N ASP A 44 12.49 -13.53 -8.88
CA ASP A 44 12.75 -12.68 -10.05
C ASP A 44 12.52 -11.25 -9.54
N VAL A 45 13.46 -10.31 -9.76
CA VAL A 45 13.18 -8.88 -9.63
C VAL A 45 12.60 -8.50 -10.97
N PRO A 46 11.26 -8.49 -11.12
CA PRO A 46 10.69 -8.39 -12.44
C PRO A 46 10.71 -6.94 -12.94
N PHE A 47 11.32 -6.04 -12.18
CA PHE A 47 11.41 -4.62 -12.49
C PHE A 47 12.82 -4.17 -12.84
N THR A 48 12.91 -3.28 -13.83
CA THR A 48 14.13 -2.56 -14.24
C THR A 48 13.98 -1.12 -13.82
N VAL A 49 14.87 -0.62 -12.97
CA VAL A 49 14.93 0.81 -12.64
C VAL A 49 15.35 1.59 -13.89
N VAL A 50 14.55 2.58 -14.26
CA VAL A 50 14.76 3.44 -15.44
C VAL A 50 15.03 4.90 -15.10
N ALA A 51 14.74 5.31 -13.87
CA ALA A 51 15.16 6.58 -13.28
C ALA A 51 15.39 6.33 -11.78
N ASP A 52 16.57 6.69 -11.26
CA ASP A 52 16.94 6.39 -9.85
C ASP A 52 16.51 7.51 -8.89
N ASP A 53 16.19 8.69 -9.43
CA ASP A 53 15.76 9.88 -8.71
C ASP A 53 14.63 10.62 -9.44
N LEU A 54 13.84 11.40 -8.70
CA LEU A 54 12.75 12.20 -9.25
C LEU A 54 13.23 13.21 -10.31
N SER A 55 14.47 13.70 -10.21
CA SER A 55 15.06 14.61 -11.20
C SER A 55 15.36 13.97 -12.56
N GLU A 56 15.35 12.63 -12.63
CA GLU A 56 15.54 11.86 -13.86
C GLU A 56 14.21 11.50 -14.55
N PHE A 57 13.06 11.86 -13.96
CA PHE A 57 11.75 11.59 -14.56
C PHE A 57 11.53 12.49 -15.77
N GLU A 58 10.88 11.95 -16.81
CA GLU A 58 10.47 12.76 -17.96
C GLU A 58 9.44 13.83 -17.53
N PRO A 59 9.35 14.98 -18.24
CA PRO A 59 8.51 16.10 -17.82
C PRO A 59 7.04 15.72 -17.53
N GLU A 60 6.45 14.86 -18.36
CA GLU A 60 5.07 14.39 -18.18
C GLU A 60 4.94 13.49 -16.94
N GLN A 61 5.92 12.62 -16.69
CA GLN A 61 5.95 11.74 -15.51
C GLN A 61 6.10 12.57 -14.23
N LEU A 62 6.99 13.54 -14.24
CA LEU A 62 7.22 14.46 -13.13
C LEU A 62 5.97 15.30 -12.83
N SER A 63 5.30 15.79 -13.86
CA SER A 63 4.03 16.52 -13.73
C SER A 63 2.95 15.66 -13.10
N LYS A 64 2.73 14.43 -13.60
CA LYS A 64 1.75 13.48 -13.07
C LYS A 64 2.05 13.11 -11.61
N MET A 65 3.32 12.93 -11.27
CA MET A 65 3.78 12.61 -9.92
C MET A 65 3.52 13.75 -8.94
N TYR A 66 3.81 15.00 -9.30
CA TYR A 66 3.49 16.15 -8.44
C TYR A 66 1.99 16.38 -8.29
N GLU A 67 1.20 16.16 -9.35
CA GLU A 67 -0.25 16.21 -9.25
C GLU A 67 -0.77 15.12 -8.30
N ALA A 68 -0.28 13.88 -8.43
CA ALA A 68 -0.64 12.77 -7.55
C ALA A 68 -0.26 13.04 -6.09
N ARG A 69 0.90 13.64 -5.84
CA ARG A 69 1.31 14.11 -4.51
C ARG A 69 0.29 15.07 -3.93
N ASP A 70 -0.05 16.13 -4.66
CA ASP A 70 -0.96 17.18 -4.17
C ASP A 70 -2.37 16.62 -3.93
N VAL A 71 -2.84 15.74 -4.82
CA VAL A 71 -4.10 15.01 -4.66
C VAL A 71 -4.05 14.13 -3.40
N ALA A 72 -3.04 13.30 -3.22
CA ALA A 72 -2.89 12.44 -2.05
C ALA A 72 -2.91 13.25 -0.74
N VAL A 73 -2.15 14.34 -0.67
CA VAL A 73 -2.12 15.25 0.49
C VAL A 73 -3.50 15.86 0.75
N SER A 74 -4.21 16.29 -0.29
CA SER A 74 -5.56 16.83 -0.17
C SER A 74 -6.55 15.80 0.39
N LEU A 75 -6.54 14.58 -0.15
CA LEU A 75 -7.40 13.48 0.28
C LEU A 75 -7.14 13.06 1.73
N LEU A 76 -5.86 12.94 2.12
CA LEU A 76 -5.44 12.63 3.49
C LEU A 76 -5.86 13.74 4.45
N THR A 77 -5.60 15.00 4.10
CA THR A 77 -5.98 16.17 4.91
C THR A 77 -7.48 16.22 5.14
N PHE A 78 -8.27 16.05 4.09
CA PHE A 78 -9.73 16.02 4.17
C PHE A 78 -10.19 14.90 5.12
N THR A 79 -9.78 13.67 4.88
CA THR A 79 -10.21 12.50 5.65
C THR A 79 -9.85 12.65 7.14
N ARG A 80 -8.62 13.08 7.44
CA ARG A 80 -8.18 13.36 8.82
C ARG A 80 -9.04 14.42 9.50
N SER A 81 -9.34 15.50 8.79
CA SER A 81 -10.15 16.59 9.34
C SER A 81 -11.57 16.13 9.69
N GLU A 82 -12.13 15.19 8.91
CA GLU A 82 -13.46 14.62 9.13
C GLU A 82 -13.48 13.64 10.31
N LEU A 83 -12.46 12.78 10.45
CA LEU A 83 -12.40 11.76 11.51
C LEU A 83 -12.47 12.32 12.94
N LEU A 84 -12.09 13.58 13.15
CA LEU A 84 -12.15 14.25 14.46
C LEU A 84 -13.43 15.04 14.71
N LYS A 85 -14.31 15.20 13.72
CA LYS A 85 -15.54 15.94 13.89
C LYS A 85 -16.49 15.17 14.82
N ALA A 86 -17.21 15.92 15.65
CA ALA A 86 -18.29 15.34 16.47
C ALA A 86 -19.38 14.68 15.61
N SER A 87 -19.59 15.19 14.39
CA SER A 87 -20.38 14.54 13.34
C SER A 87 -19.66 14.67 12.00
N PRO A 88 -18.88 13.65 11.60
CA PRO A 88 -18.28 13.60 10.27
C PRO A 88 -19.35 13.57 9.16
N GLY A 89 -18.96 13.91 7.93
CA GLY A 89 -19.76 13.71 6.72
C GLY A 89 -20.22 12.26 6.58
N GLU A 90 -21.39 12.06 5.96
CA GLU A 90 -21.99 10.73 5.85
C GLU A 90 -21.12 9.77 5.01
N ASP A 91 -20.49 10.29 3.96
CA ASP A 91 -19.52 9.57 3.13
C ASP A 91 -18.31 9.08 3.94
N VAL A 92 -17.78 9.91 4.84
CA VAL A 92 -16.65 9.50 5.70
C VAL A 92 -17.08 8.52 6.79
N LYS A 93 -18.29 8.69 7.35
CA LYS A 93 -18.86 7.71 8.29
C LYS A 93 -19.00 6.35 7.62
N GLU A 94 -19.57 6.33 6.42
CA GLU A 94 -19.79 5.12 5.65
C GLU A 94 -18.47 4.43 5.28
N ALA A 95 -17.47 5.17 4.81
CA ALA A 95 -16.14 4.65 4.53
C ALA A 95 -15.47 4.06 5.77
N PHE A 96 -15.56 4.73 6.92
CA PHE A 96 -15.03 4.24 8.19
C PHE A 96 -15.72 2.95 8.63
N ASP A 97 -17.06 2.90 8.60
CA ASP A 97 -17.83 1.74 9.01
C ASP A 97 -17.67 0.55 8.05
N ALA A 98 -17.52 0.82 6.75
CA ALA A 98 -17.15 -0.21 5.79
C ALA A 98 -15.77 -0.78 6.09
N THR A 99 -14.81 0.06 6.49
CA THR A 99 -13.43 -0.34 6.79
C THR A 99 -13.35 -1.18 8.05
N PHE A 100 -13.87 -0.70 9.19
CA PHE A 100 -13.63 -1.32 10.50
C PHE A 100 -14.81 -2.16 11.02
N GLY A 101 -15.94 -2.15 10.29
CA GLY A 101 -17.21 -2.64 10.76
C GLY A 101 -17.84 -1.70 11.80
N ALA A 102 -19.08 -1.97 12.18
CA ALA A 102 -19.75 -1.18 13.22
C ALA A 102 -19.01 -1.29 14.57
N LEU A 103 -18.57 -0.14 15.09
CA LEU A 103 -17.86 -0.05 16.37
C LEU A 103 -18.72 0.61 17.46
N ALA A 104 -18.55 0.17 18.71
CA ALA A 104 -19.09 0.90 19.85
C ALA A 104 -18.45 2.29 19.96
N THR A 105 -19.15 3.27 20.52
CA THR A 105 -18.73 4.70 20.52
C THR A 105 -17.30 4.93 21.02
N SER A 106 -16.90 4.29 22.11
CA SER A 106 -15.54 4.43 22.67
C SER A 106 -14.47 3.81 21.77
N ALA A 107 -14.73 2.62 21.23
CA ALA A 107 -13.83 1.95 20.30
C ALA A 107 -13.70 2.74 18.99
N ARG A 108 -14.81 3.29 18.48
CA ARG A 108 -14.81 4.19 17.32
C ARG A 108 -13.91 5.40 17.57
N ALA A 109 -14.08 6.08 18.69
CA ALA A 109 -13.28 7.26 19.01
C ALA A 109 -11.78 6.94 19.09
N ALA A 110 -11.40 5.83 19.72
CA ALA A 110 -10.00 5.39 19.80
C ALA A 110 -9.45 5.06 18.40
N THR A 111 -10.15 4.23 17.61
CA THR A 111 -9.71 3.87 16.26
C THR A 111 -9.66 5.10 15.33
N SER A 112 -10.58 6.06 15.46
CA SER A 112 -10.51 7.33 14.71
C SER A 112 -9.24 8.13 15.02
N ILE A 113 -8.77 8.13 16.28
CA ILE A 113 -7.53 8.81 16.67
C ILE A 113 -6.32 8.10 16.04
N ASP A 114 -6.25 6.77 16.18
CA ASP A 114 -5.14 5.96 15.64
C ASP A 114 -5.04 6.08 14.12
N VAL A 115 -6.18 5.99 13.43
CA VAL A 115 -6.24 6.16 11.97
C VAL A 115 -5.83 7.57 11.58
N LYS A 116 -6.32 8.61 12.25
CA LYS A 116 -5.94 10.00 11.95
C LYS A 116 -4.45 10.24 12.13
N ASP A 117 -3.81 9.61 13.11
CA ASP A 117 -2.36 9.68 13.31
C ASP A 117 -1.58 8.88 12.25
N SER A 118 -2.11 7.74 11.82
CA SER A 118 -1.57 6.97 10.69
C SER A 118 -1.61 7.78 9.38
N LEU A 119 -2.77 8.38 9.07
CA LEU A 119 -2.94 9.24 7.89
C LEU A 119 -2.04 10.49 7.97
N ARG A 120 -1.79 11.04 9.16
CA ARG A 120 -0.87 12.18 9.35
C ARG A 120 0.55 11.81 8.96
N GLN A 121 1.05 10.67 9.43
CA GLN A 121 2.43 10.23 9.17
C GLN A 121 2.66 9.97 7.67
N MET A 122 1.68 9.37 6.99
CA MET A 122 1.73 9.21 5.54
C MET A 122 1.67 10.55 4.81
N GLN A 123 0.82 11.48 5.25
CA GLN A 123 0.74 12.82 4.67
C GLN A 123 2.08 13.56 4.77
N GLU A 124 2.69 13.61 5.96
CA GLU A 124 3.98 14.28 6.19
C GLU A 124 5.08 13.69 5.28
N LEU A 125 5.06 12.38 5.04
CA LEU A 125 5.97 11.73 4.10
C LEU A 125 5.74 12.19 2.66
N ILE A 126 4.49 12.15 2.20
CA ILE A 126 4.11 12.47 0.82
C ILE A 126 4.33 13.96 0.52
N GLU A 127 4.06 14.84 1.48
CA GLU A 127 4.35 16.29 1.37
C GLU A 127 5.83 16.56 1.12
N GLY A 128 6.72 15.68 1.59
CA GLY A 128 8.16 15.76 1.36
C GLY A 128 8.60 15.43 -0.08
N ILE A 129 7.76 14.81 -0.90
CA ILE A 129 8.14 14.41 -2.27
C ILE A 129 8.59 15.63 -3.10
N GLY A 130 9.84 15.56 -3.59
CA GLY A 130 10.51 16.61 -4.35
C GLY A 130 11.09 17.75 -3.51
N SER A 131 11.01 17.66 -2.18
CA SER A 131 11.71 18.58 -1.28
C SER A 131 13.17 18.15 -1.09
N PRO A 132 14.14 19.08 -1.17
CA PRO A 132 15.55 18.78 -0.91
C PRO A 132 15.84 18.38 0.54
N GLU A 133 14.87 18.58 1.45
CA GLU A 133 14.96 18.22 2.87
C GLU A 133 14.30 16.87 3.18
N SER A 134 13.72 16.19 2.18
CA SER A 134 13.06 14.90 2.39
C SER A 134 14.05 13.75 2.31
N ASP A 135 14.01 12.86 3.30
CA ASP A 135 14.75 11.60 3.31
C ASP A 135 14.09 10.52 2.41
N LEU A 136 12.90 10.80 1.86
CA LEU A 136 12.22 9.91 0.91
C LEU A 136 12.73 10.17 -0.50
N THR A 137 13.25 9.12 -1.13
CA THR A 137 13.59 9.15 -2.56
C THR A 137 12.55 8.41 -3.40
N LEU A 138 12.39 8.86 -4.64
CA LEU A 138 11.53 8.21 -5.62
C LEU A 138 12.38 7.61 -6.74
N PHE A 139 12.00 6.43 -7.21
CA PHE A 139 12.57 5.85 -8.42
C PHE A 139 11.47 5.38 -9.36
N LEU A 140 11.79 5.39 -10.65
CA LEU A 140 10.90 4.89 -11.70
C LEU A 140 11.38 3.51 -12.14
N PHE A 141 10.45 2.58 -12.32
CA PHE A 141 10.77 1.25 -12.83
C PHE A 141 9.81 0.79 -13.95
N ASN A 142 10.30 -0.10 -14.80
CA ASN A 142 9.48 -0.91 -15.69
C ASN A 142 9.34 -2.30 -15.10
N GLY A 143 8.13 -2.80 -14.87
CA GLY A 143 7.89 -4.12 -14.28
C GLY A 143 6.60 -4.76 -14.80
N PRO A 144 6.15 -5.87 -14.17
CA PRO A 144 4.88 -6.51 -14.48
C PRO A 144 3.71 -5.53 -14.31
N GLU A 145 2.66 -5.69 -15.12
CA GLU A 145 1.47 -4.83 -15.07
C GLU A 145 0.75 -4.88 -13.72
N ASN A 146 0.93 -5.95 -12.94
CA ASN A 146 0.33 -6.11 -11.62
C ASN A 146 1.17 -5.52 -10.47
N ILE A 147 2.33 -4.91 -10.75
CA ILE A 147 3.17 -4.22 -9.76
C ILE A 147 3.25 -2.76 -10.16
N LEU A 148 2.39 -1.93 -9.55
CA LEU A 148 2.24 -0.53 -9.90
C LEU A 148 3.19 0.39 -9.13
N ALA A 149 3.50 0.01 -7.90
CA ALA A 149 4.42 0.69 -7.01
C ALA A 149 5.11 -0.34 -6.10
N SER A 150 6.17 0.07 -5.40
CA SER A 150 6.90 -0.78 -4.47
C SER A 150 7.63 0.08 -3.45
N THR A 151 7.75 -0.41 -2.22
CA THR A 151 8.66 0.16 -1.24
C THR A 151 9.99 -0.58 -1.31
N ASP A 152 11.09 0.17 -1.35
CA ASP A 152 12.46 -0.38 -1.27
C ASP A 152 13.24 0.33 -0.17
N PHE A 153 14.10 -0.42 0.51
CA PHE A 153 14.98 0.09 1.56
C PHE A 153 16.43 -0.11 1.09
N GLN A 154 17.07 0.97 0.66
CA GLN A 154 18.44 0.92 0.13
C GLN A 154 19.44 1.35 1.20
N GLY A 155 20.34 0.44 1.63
CA GLY A 155 21.44 0.75 2.56
C GLY A 155 21.91 -0.44 3.40
N GLU A 156 23.03 -0.29 4.12
CA GLU A 156 23.46 -1.23 5.17
C GLU A 156 22.98 -0.74 6.55
N PHE A 157 22.21 -1.56 7.26
CA PHE A 157 21.76 -1.32 8.64
C PHE A 157 21.00 0.00 8.88
N GLN A 158 21.67 1.01 9.49
CA GLN A 158 21.08 2.23 10.07
C GLN A 158 21.03 3.43 9.10
N GLU A 159 21.56 3.28 7.88
CA GLU A 159 21.52 4.29 6.81
C GLU A 159 20.59 3.86 5.67
N ALA A 160 19.49 3.17 6.01
CA ALA A 160 18.49 2.78 5.01
C ALA A 160 17.77 4.04 4.49
N VAL A 161 17.98 4.36 3.22
CA VAL A 161 17.17 5.35 2.51
C VAL A 161 15.81 4.71 2.24
N GLU A 162 14.75 5.40 2.67
CA GLU A 162 13.38 5.02 2.36
C GLU A 162 13.11 5.38 0.90
N ARG A 163 12.74 4.39 0.08
CA ARG A 163 12.47 4.60 -1.33
C ARG A 163 11.06 4.14 -1.67
N ILE A 164 10.36 4.95 -2.45
CA ILE A 164 9.13 4.54 -3.12
C ILE A 164 9.41 4.44 -4.62
N GLY A 165 9.26 3.22 -5.14
CA GLY A 165 9.28 2.93 -6.55
C GLY A 165 7.89 3.15 -7.15
N VAL A 166 7.84 3.85 -8.27
CA VAL A 166 6.63 4.00 -9.07
C VAL A 166 6.87 3.37 -10.43
N SER A 167 5.92 2.58 -10.93
CA SER A 167 6.07 2.01 -12.27
C SER A 167 5.80 3.05 -13.35
N ALA A 168 6.54 2.99 -14.46
CA ALA A 168 6.27 3.82 -15.63
C ALA A 168 4.88 3.56 -16.22
N SER A 169 4.37 2.32 -16.10
CA SER A 169 3.00 1.97 -16.51
C SER A 169 1.96 2.71 -15.67
N LEU A 170 2.17 2.80 -14.34
CA LEU A 170 1.27 3.51 -13.45
C LEU A 170 1.09 4.98 -13.88
N LEU A 171 2.21 5.66 -14.14
CA LEU A 171 2.19 7.07 -14.56
C LEU A 171 1.64 7.28 -15.97
N ALA A 172 1.81 6.31 -16.87
CA ALA A 172 1.41 6.43 -18.27
C ALA A 172 -0.07 6.08 -18.53
N ASN A 173 -0.62 5.12 -17.79
CA ASN A 173 -1.89 4.47 -18.17
C ASN A 173 -3.05 4.70 -17.18
N TYR A 174 -2.78 5.23 -15.99
CA TYR A 174 -3.78 5.32 -14.93
C TYR A 174 -4.05 6.76 -14.46
N ASP A 175 -5.24 6.96 -13.93
CA ASP A 175 -5.70 8.25 -13.43
C ASP A 175 -4.86 8.68 -12.23
N VAL A 176 -4.74 9.99 -12.04
CA VAL A 176 -3.96 10.58 -10.93
C VAL A 176 -4.46 10.12 -9.56
N LEU A 177 -5.75 9.77 -9.42
CA LEU A 177 -6.29 9.17 -8.20
C LEU A 177 -5.74 7.76 -7.92
N GLU A 178 -5.46 6.96 -8.94
CA GLU A 178 -4.84 5.63 -8.79
C GLU A 178 -3.35 5.77 -8.42
N VAL A 179 -2.66 6.75 -9.04
CA VAL A 179 -1.29 7.10 -8.65
C VAL A 179 -1.25 7.54 -7.18
N ALA A 180 -2.15 8.44 -6.79
CA ALA A 180 -2.27 8.92 -5.40
C ALA A 180 -2.58 7.78 -4.42
N ARG A 181 -3.48 6.86 -4.78
CA ARG A 181 -3.78 5.65 -3.98
C ARG A 181 -2.54 4.80 -3.77
N SER A 182 -1.79 4.55 -4.84
CA SER A 182 -0.56 3.74 -4.79
C SER A 182 0.49 4.40 -3.89
N ILE A 183 0.69 5.71 -3.99
CA ILE A 183 1.65 6.41 -3.12
C ILE A 183 1.21 6.41 -1.65
N ILE A 184 -0.10 6.55 -1.37
CA ILE A 184 -0.61 6.42 0.01
C ILE A 184 -0.38 5.01 0.56
N HIS A 185 -0.58 3.99 -0.28
CA HIS A 185 -0.29 2.60 0.06
C HIS A 185 1.20 2.44 0.41
N GLU A 186 2.12 2.87 -0.45
CA GLU A 186 3.56 2.74 -0.20
C GLU A 186 4.03 3.58 1.00
N ALA A 187 3.49 4.78 1.17
CA ALA A 187 3.80 5.62 2.34
C ALA A 187 3.41 4.93 3.66
N SER A 188 2.40 4.04 3.63
CA SER A 188 2.02 3.25 4.80
C SER A 188 3.09 2.22 5.17
N HIS A 189 3.71 1.55 4.20
CA HIS A 189 4.82 0.61 4.47
C HIS A 189 5.99 1.34 5.12
N VAL A 190 6.37 2.47 4.52
CA VAL A 190 7.50 3.28 4.99
C VAL A 190 7.27 3.82 6.41
N ARG A 191 6.09 4.37 6.70
CA ARG A 191 5.84 5.10 7.96
C ARG A 191 5.28 4.24 9.08
N LEU A 192 4.53 3.21 8.74
CA LEU A 192 3.73 2.44 9.68
C LEU A 192 4.14 0.97 9.73
N ASN A 193 5.09 0.55 8.87
CA ASN A 193 5.52 -0.83 8.74
C ASN A 193 4.32 -1.77 8.51
N THR A 194 3.39 -1.32 7.67
CA THR A 194 2.28 -2.14 7.21
C THR A 194 2.77 -3.27 6.33
N VAL A 195 1.89 -4.23 6.08
CA VAL A 195 2.11 -5.39 5.21
C VAL A 195 1.00 -5.50 4.17
N ASP A 196 1.25 -6.27 3.12
CA ASP A 196 0.25 -6.66 2.13
C ASP A 196 -0.44 -7.96 2.55
N ALA A 197 -1.08 -7.92 3.72
CA ALA A 197 -1.70 -9.11 4.29
C ALA A 197 -2.91 -9.59 3.49
N PHE A 198 -3.60 -8.71 2.76
CA PHE A 198 -4.68 -9.10 1.85
C PHE A 198 -4.96 -7.98 0.85
N TYR A 199 -5.11 -8.40 -0.41
CA TYR A 199 -5.36 -7.49 -1.53
C TYR A 199 -6.84 -7.20 -1.69
N TYR A 200 -7.17 -5.93 -1.90
CA TYR A 200 -8.54 -5.51 -2.21
C TYR A 200 -8.75 -5.32 -3.72
N LEU A 201 -7.70 -4.89 -4.44
CA LEU A 201 -7.81 -4.27 -5.77
C LEU A 201 -6.56 -4.49 -6.64
N THR A 202 -5.96 -5.68 -6.64
CA THR A 202 -4.88 -6.04 -7.59
C THR A 202 -5.41 -6.50 -8.95
N ASP A 203 -6.73 -6.54 -9.12
CA ASP A 203 -7.38 -6.85 -10.38
C ASP A 203 -7.23 -5.65 -11.34
N PRO A 204 -6.47 -5.80 -12.45
CA PRO A 204 -6.23 -4.70 -13.37
C PRO A 204 -7.51 -4.10 -13.94
N ASP A 205 -8.58 -4.89 -14.05
CA ASP A 205 -9.88 -4.44 -14.55
C ASP A 205 -10.62 -3.50 -13.57
N LYS A 206 -10.15 -3.41 -12.32
CA LYS A 206 -10.70 -2.54 -11.28
C LYS A 206 -9.89 -1.26 -11.06
N LEU A 207 -8.76 -1.10 -11.73
CA LEU A 207 -7.93 0.09 -11.63
C LEU A 207 -8.54 1.25 -12.41
N LEU A 208 -8.33 2.47 -11.93
CA LEU A 208 -8.85 3.66 -12.58
C LEU A 208 -7.93 4.10 -13.73
N VAL A 209 -8.37 3.88 -14.96
CA VAL A 209 -7.62 4.25 -16.18
C VAL A 209 -7.52 5.77 -16.37
N ASP A 210 -6.47 6.23 -17.05
CA ASP A 210 -6.22 7.66 -17.22
C ASP A 210 -7.37 8.42 -17.89
N GLY A 211 -7.66 9.61 -17.39
CA GLY A 211 -8.74 10.48 -17.87
C GLY A 211 -10.15 10.12 -17.35
N ALA A 212 -10.28 9.14 -16.45
CA ALA A 212 -11.57 8.59 -15.98
C ALA A 212 -12.57 9.64 -15.51
N ASP A 213 -13.78 9.63 -16.07
CA ASP A 213 -14.78 10.65 -15.78
C ASP A 213 -15.34 10.60 -14.33
N THR A 214 -16.15 11.60 -13.95
CA THR A 214 -16.74 11.64 -12.60
C THR A 214 -17.54 10.37 -12.27
N ALA A 215 -18.26 9.80 -13.24
CA ALA A 215 -19.06 8.60 -13.02
C ALA A 215 -18.17 7.35 -12.89
N GLN A 216 -17.08 7.27 -13.65
CA GLN A 216 -16.07 6.22 -13.53
C GLN A 216 -15.38 6.29 -12.15
N VAL A 217 -15.03 7.48 -11.67
CA VAL A 217 -14.46 7.69 -10.34
C VAL A 217 -15.45 7.30 -9.23
N GLU A 218 -16.73 7.64 -9.38
CA GLU A 218 -17.78 7.24 -8.43
C GLU A 218 -17.96 5.72 -8.38
N ALA A 219 -17.98 5.05 -9.54
CA ALA A 219 -18.06 3.60 -9.63
C ALA A 219 -16.83 2.91 -9.00
N TRP A 220 -15.63 3.44 -9.27
CA TRP A 220 -14.38 2.97 -8.68
C TRP A 220 -14.39 3.09 -7.16
N SER A 221 -14.62 4.30 -6.63
CA SER A 221 -14.70 4.56 -5.18
C SER A 221 -15.76 3.69 -4.49
N SER A 222 -16.92 3.50 -5.11
CA SER A 222 -17.98 2.60 -4.62
C SER A 222 -17.54 1.12 -4.60
N GLY A 223 -16.75 0.68 -5.58
CA GLY A 223 -16.15 -0.65 -5.62
C GLY A 223 -15.17 -0.88 -4.47
N ILE A 224 -14.36 0.13 -4.14
CA ILE A 224 -13.46 0.11 -2.98
C ILE A 224 -14.26 -0.03 -1.68
N LEU A 225 -15.28 0.83 -1.51
CA LEU A 225 -16.17 0.82 -0.35
C LEU A 225 -16.83 -0.56 -0.14
N LYS A 226 -17.30 -1.18 -1.23
CA LYS A 226 -17.89 -2.52 -1.20
C LYS A 226 -16.87 -3.57 -0.75
N SER A 227 -15.64 -3.50 -1.24
CA SER A 227 -14.57 -4.45 -0.91
C SER A 227 -14.15 -4.34 0.56
N LEU A 228 -14.04 -3.11 1.08
CA LEU A 228 -13.82 -2.85 2.51
C LEU A 228 -14.90 -3.48 3.38
N ARG A 229 -16.17 -3.24 3.01
CA ARG A 229 -17.34 -3.78 3.74
C ARG A 229 -17.39 -5.30 3.72
N GLU A 230 -17.04 -5.92 2.59
CA GLU A 230 -16.97 -7.37 2.45
C GLU A 230 -15.95 -7.97 3.44
N ILE A 231 -14.74 -7.40 3.49
CA ILE A 231 -13.69 -7.87 4.38
C ILE A 231 -14.03 -7.64 5.85
N SER A 232 -14.54 -6.48 6.22
CA SER A 232 -14.90 -6.21 7.63
C SER A 232 -16.06 -7.09 8.12
N THR A 233 -16.92 -7.54 7.21
CA THR A 233 -18.10 -8.37 7.52
C THR A 233 -17.81 -9.86 7.49
N ASN A 234 -16.99 -10.33 6.53
CA ASN A 234 -16.77 -11.75 6.25
C ASN A 234 -15.36 -12.23 6.57
N GLY A 235 -14.44 -11.31 6.88
CA GLY A 235 -13.01 -11.57 7.01
C GLY A 235 -12.32 -11.69 5.65
N PRO A 236 -10.98 -11.54 5.60
CA PRO A 236 -10.20 -11.78 4.39
C PRO A 236 -10.37 -13.22 3.87
N ASP A 237 -10.33 -13.38 2.55
CA ASP A 237 -10.36 -14.67 1.89
C ASP A 237 -8.93 -15.17 1.65
N GLU A 238 -8.45 -16.08 2.50
CA GLU A 238 -7.09 -16.63 2.45
C GLU A 238 -6.77 -17.39 1.16
N GLU A 239 -7.75 -17.69 0.30
CA GLU A 239 -7.51 -18.30 -1.01
C GLU A 239 -7.09 -17.29 -2.08
N GLN A 240 -7.27 -15.98 -1.84
CA GLN A 240 -7.05 -14.91 -2.83
C GLN A 240 -5.68 -14.24 -2.72
N PHE A 241 -4.82 -14.66 -1.78
CA PHE A 241 -3.51 -14.05 -1.55
C PHE A 241 -2.55 -15.04 -0.87
N ASP A 242 -1.26 -14.69 -0.74
CA ASP A 242 -0.31 -15.47 0.04
C ASP A 242 -0.58 -15.28 1.55
N PRO A 243 -1.05 -16.31 2.28
CA PRO A 243 -1.50 -16.12 3.64
C PRO A 243 -0.37 -15.86 4.65
N ALA A 244 0.91 -15.90 4.27
CA ALA A 244 2.04 -15.79 5.19
C ALA A 244 1.96 -14.54 6.09
N ASP A 245 1.79 -13.36 5.51
CA ASP A 245 1.76 -12.09 6.26
C ASP A 245 0.50 -11.97 7.12
N TYR A 246 -0.65 -12.40 6.60
CA TYR A 246 -1.89 -12.46 7.36
C TYR A 246 -1.79 -13.40 8.56
N ILE A 247 -1.18 -14.58 8.38
CA ILE A 247 -0.95 -15.54 9.45
C ILE A 247 -0.03 -14.94 10.51
N ALA A 248 1.08 -14.33 10.10
CA ALA A 248 2.05 -13.72 11.00
C ALA A 248 1.41 -12.59 11.82
N ALA A 249 0.69 -11.67 11.18
CA ALA A 249 0.00 -10.57 11.84
C ALA A 249 -1.07 -11.07 12.81
N MET A 250 -1.88 -12.05 12.40
CA MET A 250 -2.89 -12.65 13.27
C MET A 250 -2.28 -13.36 14.48
N GLN A 251 -1.16 -14.06 14.31
CA GLN A 251 -0.45 -14.73 15.41
C GLN A 251 0.23 -13.74 16.37
N ALA A 252 0.65 -12.57 15.88
CA ALA A 252 1.18 -11.50 16.72
C ALA A 252 0.07 -10.87 17.61
N LEU A 253 -1.16 -10.80 17.12
CA LEU A 253 -2.29 -10.20 17.83
C LEU A 253 -3.06 -11.19 18.72
N THR A 254 -3.02 -12.49 18.41
CA THR A 254 -3.77 -13.50 19.18
C THR A 254 -3.12 -14.89 19.17
N LYS A 255 -3.32 -15.63 20.27
CA LYS A 255 -2.94 -17.05 20.36
C LYS A 255 -3.89 -17.99 19.58
N ASN A 256 -5.06 -17.49 19.18
CA ASN A 256 -6.12 -18.28 18.56
C ASN A 256 -5.95 -18.39 17.03
N ALA A 257 -4.97 -17.75 16.41
CA ALA A 257 -4.79 -17.68 14.95
C ALA A 257 -4.13 -18.90 14.28
N ARG A 258 -4.40 -20.12 14.76
CA ARG A 258 -3.66 -21.32 14.29
C ARG A 258 -4.24 -21.96 13.03
N THR A 259 -5.54 -21.83 12.83
CA THR A 259 -6.25 -22.38 11.66
C THR A 259 -7.02 -21.26 10.95
N PRO A 260 -7.32 -21.40 9.64
CA PRO A 260 -8.12 -20.40 8.91
C PRO A 260 -9.46 -20.10 9.60
N ALA A 261 -10.16 -21.15 10.06
CA ALA A 261 -11.44 -20.98 10.77
C ALA A 261 -11.30 -20.18 12.07
N GLN A 262 -10.24 -20.41 12.85
CA GLN A 262 -10.02 -19.65 14.09
C GLN A 262 -9.58 -18.21 13.81
N ARG A 263 -8.75 -17.97 12.79
CA ARG A 263 -8.38 -16.61 12.36
C ARG A 263 -9.61 -15.82 11.93
N LYS A 264 -10.44 -16.39 11.06
CA LYS A 264 -11.71 -15.79 10.63
C LYS A 264 -12.63 -15.51 11.82
N GLN A 265 -12.79 -16.47 12.74
CA GLN A 265 -13.61 -16.27 13.93
C GLN A 265 -13.06 -15.16 14.82
N GLU A 266 -11.75 -15.12 15.07
CA GLU A 266 -11.13 -14.07 15.89
C GLU A 266 -11.31 -12.70 15.22
N PHE A 267 -11.06 -12.58 13.92
CA PHE A 267 -11.26 -11.35 13.16
C PHE A 267 -12.71 -10.83 13.27
N LEU A 268 -13.71 -11.72 13.19
CA LEU A 268 -15.11 -11.32 13.22
C LEU A 268 -15.60 -10.99 14.64
N SER A 269 -15.10 -11.70 15.65
CA SER A 269 -15.62 -11.60 17.03
C SER A 269 -14.82 -10.67 17.93
N ASN A 270 -13.55 -10.40 17.63
CA ASN A 270 -12.68 -9.54 18.43
C ASN A 270 -12.42 -8.22 17.71
N THR A 271 -13.15 -7.19 18.12
CA THR A 271 -13.06 -5.84 17.55
C THR A 271 -11.64 -5.28 17.58
N THR A 272 -10.90 -5.48 18.67
CA THR A 272 -9.53 -4.95 18.80
C THR A 272 -8.59 -5.65 17.82
N THR A 273 -8.66 -6.98 17.71
CA THR A 273 -7.86 -7.71 16.73
C THR A 273 -8.20 -7.27 15.31
N ARG A 274 -9.49 -7.11 14.99
CA ARG A 274 -9.92 -6.63 13.68
C ARG A 274 -9.38 -5.25 13.34
N THR A 275 -9.58 -4.26 14.22
CA THR A 275 -9.18 -2.87 13.93
C THR A 275 -7.67 -2.71 13.87
N LEU A 276 -6.90 -3.43 14.67
CA LEU A 276 -5.44 -3.42 14.61
C LEU A 276 -4.95 -4.08 13.32
N LEU A 277 -5.44 -5.27 12.99
CA LEU A 277 -5.03 -5.99 11.79
C LEU A 277 -5.32 -5.18 10.51
N LEU A 278 -6.49 -4.55 10.45
CA LEU A 278 -6.87 -3.70 9.33
C LEU A 278 -5.96 -2.47 9.19
N GLN A 279 -5.54 -1.86 10.31
CA GLN A 279 -4.58 -0.74 10.28
C GLN A 279 -3.15 -1.17 9.92
N MET A 280 -2.79 -2.43 10.17
CA MET A 280 -1.50 -3.01 9.78
C MET A 280 -1.44 -3.38 8.30
N ASN A 281 -2.54 -3.30 7.56
CA ASN A 281 -2.59 -3.65 6.15
C ASN A 281 -2.59 -2.40 5.26
N ALA A 282 -1.61 -2.29 4.37
CA ALA A 282 -1.33 -1.08 3.59
C ALA A 282 -2.53 -0.63 2.77
N ASP A 283 -3.15 -1.58 2.05
CA ASP A 283 -4.32 -1.33 1.22
C ASP A 283 -5.52 -0.79 2.01
N THR A 284 -5.66 -1.11 3.29
CA THR A 284 -6.84 -0.70 4.06
C THR A 284 -6.88 0.82 4.22
N LEU A 285 -5.73 1.43 4.54
CA LEU A 285 -5.67 2.87 4.81
C LEU A 285 -5.79 3.70 3.53
N SER A 286 -5.14 3.27 2.45
CA SER A 286 -5.30 3.92 1.13
C SER A 286 -6.74 3.77 0.62
N SER A 287 -7.34 2.59 0.78
CA SER A 287 -8.74 2.32 0.41
C SER A 287 -9.74 3.15 1.22
N LEU A 288 -9.52 3.32 2.52
CA LEU A 288 -10.39 4.15 3.37
C LEU A 288 -10.48 5.57 2.82
N VAL A 289 -9.34 6.16 2.43
CA VAL A 289 -9.27 7.51 1.87
C VAL A 289 -10.01 7.58 0.52
N MET A 290 -9.81 6.56 -0.33
CA MET A 290 -10.43 6.50 -1.66
C MET A 290 -11.92 6.15 -1.64
N ALA A 291 -12.41 5.55 -0.55
CA ALA A 291 -13.83 5.24 -0.35
C ALA A 291 -14.65 6.42 0.20
N THR A 292 -14.02 7.55 0.54
CA THR A 292 -14.74 8.78 0.90
C THR A 292 -15.35 9.44 -0.34
N GLY A 293 -16.18 10.48 -0.16
CA GLY A 293 -16.70 11.25 -1.30
C GLY A 293 -15.68 12.22 -1.92
N GLN A 294 -14.47 12.33 -1.37
CA GLN A 294 -13.50 13.33 -1.81
C GLN A 294 -12.89 13.06 -3.20
N PRO A 295 -12.57 11.82 -3.60
CA PRO A 295 -12.15 11.53 -4.98
C PRO A 295 -13.17 11.98 -6.03
N VAL A 296 -14.46 11.76 -5.79
CA VAL A 296 -15.54 12.20 -6.69
C VAL A 296 -15.61 13.73 -6.77
N ARG A 297 -15.47 14.45 -5.63
CA ARG A 297 -15.43 15.93 -5.61
C ARG A 297 -14.21 16.48 -6.35
N TYR A 298 -13.05 15.82 -6.23
CA TYR A 298 -11.86 16.16 -7.00
C TYR A 298 -12.11 15.97 -8.51
N ALA A 299 -12.68 14.84 -8.92
CA ALA A 299 -13.03 14.56 -10.31
C ALA A 299 -14.03 15.58 -10.89
N GLN A 300 -15.01 16.02 -10.11
CA GLN A 300 -15.93 17.09 -10.52
C GLN A 300 -15.21 18.43 -10.70
N THR A 301 -14.26 18.74 -9.82
CA THR A 301 -13.52 20.01 -9.86
C THR A 301 -12.58 20.07 -11.05
N ARG A 302 -11.83 18.98 -11.35
CA ARG A 302 -10.94 18.92 -12.53
C ARG A 302 -11.68 19.05 -13.86
N MET A 303 -12.94 18.62 -13.91
CA MET A 303 -13.80 18.73 -15.12
C MET A 303 -14.39 20.11 -15.33
N ASN A 304 -14.54 20.89 -14.27
CA ASN A 304 -15.11 22.23 -14.33
C ASN A 304 -14.03 23.32 -14.57
N GLN A 305 -12.75 22.95 -14.69
CA GLN A 305 -11.69 23.90 -15.04
C GLN A 305 -11.71 24.19 -16.54
N PRO A 306 -11.72 25.48 -16.96
CA PRO A 306 -11.68 25.84 -18.38
C PRO A 306 -10.31 25.47 -18.98
N GLY A 307 -10.27 24.45 -19.83
CA GLY A 307 -9.04 24.00 -20.50
C GLY A 307 -8.91 22.49 -20.75
N ASN A 308 -9.80 21.66 -20.17
CA ASN A 308 -9.99 20.26 -20.53
C ASN A 308 -11.11 20.08 -21.57
#